data_AF-A0A7V9AHQ5-F1
#
_entry.id   AF-A0A7V9AHQ5-F1
#
_cell.length_a   1.000
_cell.length_b   1.000
_cell.length_c   1.000
_cell.angle_alpha   90.00
_cell.angle_beta   90.00
_cell.angle_gamma   90.00
#
_symmetry.space_group_name_H-M   'P 1'
#
loop_
_entity.id
_entity.type
_entity.pdbx_description
1 polymer ?
#
loop_
_entity_poly.entity_id
_entity_poly.type
_entity_poly.pdbx_seq_one_letter_code
_entity_poly.pdbx_strand_id
1 'polypeptide(L)'
;MRAFRFLPAASLLLALTLAACSDRSTTPVGPDATGQPDLSAAITQAEIPSRQEERPGTFLDLSDEELWQALLVSDGVAAVGLKAPGTKRGVYRGQILMARGQSAQARRALLARQGIELLKVDELLPLIEVRFTSAAALAAVRRLPIVDYIEPVMVEQDQPQWAATG
;
A
#
# COMPACT_ATOMS: atom_id res chain seq x y z
N MET A 1 36.01 -12.56 -34.27
CA MET A 1 35.34 -11.47 -35.00
C MET A 1 34.04 -12.02 -35.56
N ARG A 2 32.89 -11.71 -34.94
CA ARG A 2 31.57 -12.19 -35.38
C ARG A 2 30.67 -10.98 -35.66
N ALA A 3 30.02 -11.06 -36.81
CA ALA A 3 29.35 -9.96 -37.51
C ALA A 3 28.08 -9.48 -36.80
N PHE A 4 27.96 -8.15 -36.71
CA PHE A 4 26.73 -7.44 -36.38
C PHE A 4 25.68 -7.65 -37.48
N ARG A 5 24.46 -8.00 -37.10
CA ARG A 5 23.28 -7.88 -37.97
C ARG A 5 22.39 -6.76 -37.43
N PHE A 6 22.37 -5.66 -38.18
CA PHE A 6 21.39 -4.60 -38.09
C PHE A 6 20.02 -5.13 -38.56
N LEU A 7 18.96 -4.89 -37.80
CA LEU A 7 17.58 -4.99 -38.27
C LEU A 7 16.97 -3.58 -38.34
N PRO A 8 16.29 -3.22 -39.44
CA PRO A 8 15.75 -1.89 -39.64
C PRO A 8 14.40 -1.70 -38.93
N ALA A 9 14.15 -0.43 -38.64
CA ALA A 9 12.93 0.13 -38.08
C ALA A 9 11.69 -0.18 -38.94
N ALA A 10 10.59 -0.53 -38.28
CA ALA A 10 9.25 -0.44 -38.86
C ALA A 10 8.39 0.44 -37.95
N SER A 11 8.32 1.71 -38.31
CA SER A 11 7.34 2.67 -37.82
C SER A 11 5.95 2.24 -38.27
N LEU A 12 5.02 2.04 -37.34
CA LEU A 12 3.59 2.00 -37.66
C LEU A 12 2.88 3.09 -36.85
N LEU A 13 2.66 4.22 -37.50
CA LEU A 13 1.71 5.25 -37.11
C LEU A 13 0.30 4.71 -37.33
N LEU A 14 -0.48 4.58 -36.27
CA LEU A 14 -1.93 4.40 -36.36
C LEU A 14 -2.60 5.64 -35.77
N ALA A 15 -3.19 6.43 -36.65
CA ALA A 15 -4.05 7.56 -36.36
C ALA A 15 -5.52 7.18 -36.63
N LEU A 16 -6.45 7.98 -36.07
CA LEU A 16 -7.92 7.97 -36.20
C LEU A 16 -8.65 6.95 -35.30
N THR A 17 -9.75 7.27 -34.60
CA THR A 17 -10.79 8.32 -34.76
C THR A 17 -11.38 8.74 -33.41
N LEU A 18 -11.66 10.04 -33.25
CA LEU A 18 -12.64 10.56 -32.30
C LEU A 18 -14.05 10.06 -32.68
N ALA A 19 -14.77 9.45 -31.74
CA ALA A 19 -16.22 9.35 -31.75
C ALA A 19 -16.76 9.99 -30.47
N ALA A 20 -17.29 11.20 -30.62
CA ALA A 20 -18.13 11.85 -29.64
C ALA A 20 -19.55 11.31 -29.79
N CYS A 21 -20.18 10.87 -28.69
CA CYS A 21 -21.63 10.92 -28.51
C CYS A 21 -21.94 10.98 -27.01
N SER A 22 -22.65 12.05 -26.64
CA SER A 22 -23.20 12.40 -25.35
C SER A 22 -24.13 11.32 -24.78
N ASP A 23 -24.22 11.23 -23.45
CA ASP A 23 -25.53 11.34 -22.83
C ASP A 23 -25.48 11.80 -21.37
N ARG A 24 -26.37 12.75 -21.10
CA ARG A 24 -26.46 13.56 -19.89
C ARG A 24 -27.40 12.85 -18.92
N SER A 25 -26.89 11.94 -18.09
CA SER A 25 -27.68 11.37 -17.00
C SER A 25 -27.72 12.34 -15.84
N THR A 26 -28.85 13.05 -15.76
CA THR A 26 -29.25 13.90 -14.66
C THR A 26 -29.74 12.97 -13.55
N THR A 27 -28.99 12.82 -12.46
CA THR A 27 -29.47 12.09 -11.28
C THR A 27 -30.30 13.03 -10.38
N PRO A 28 -31.34 12.50 -9.72
CA PRO A 28 -32.29 13.29 -8.95
C PRO A 28 -31.64 13.87 -7.69
N VAL A 29 -31.90 15.15 -7.43
CA VAL A 29 -31.65 15.82 -6.16
C VAL A 29 -32.64 15.23 -5.15
N GLY A 30 -32.20 14.23 -4.39
CA GLY A 30 -32.91 13.71 -3.23
C GLY A 30 -32.76 14.67 -2.05
N PRO A 31 -33.82 14.88 -1.25
CA PRO A 31 -33.81 15.84 -0.15
C PRO A 31 -32.90 15.37 0.99
N ASP A 32 -32.05 16.29 1.42
CA ASP A 32 -31.37 16.39 2.71
C ASP A 32 -31.36 15.13 3.57
N ALA A 33 -30.27 14.36 3.40
CA ALA A 33 -29.78 13.52 4.48
C ALA A 33 -29.43 14.45 5.65
N THR A 34 -30.41 14.58 6.54
CA THR A 34 -30.33 15.19 7.87
C THR A 34 -28.94 14.99 8.46
N GLY A 35 -28.26 16.11 8.66
CA GLY A 35 -26.92 16.20 9.22
C GLY A 35 -26.81 15.36 10.48
N GLN A 36 -26.28 14.15 10.31
CA GLN A 36 -25.67 13.42 11.39
C GLN A 36 -24.53 14.31 11.85
N PRO A 37 -24.51 14.80 13.11
CA PRO A 37 -23.40 15.61 13.58
C PRO A 37 -22.14 14.83 13.29
N ASP A 38 -21.21 15.48 12.61
CA ASP A 38 -19.89 14.95 12.27
C ASP A 38 -19.15 14.73 13.60
N LEU A 39 -19.44 13.60 14.24
CA LEU A 39 -18.79 13.15 15.47
C LEU A 39 -17.32 12.78 15.19
N SER A 40 -16.88 12.85 13.93
CA SER A 40 -15.51 13.15 13.56
C SER A 40 -15.26 14.64 13.86
N ALA A 41 -15.24 15.00 15.15
CA ALA A 41 -14.60 16.24 15.58
C ALA A 41 -13.21 16.21 14.94
N ALA A 42 -13.01 17.07 13.94
CA ALA A 42 -11.95 16.95 12.96
C ALA A 42 -10.60 16.86 13.66
N ILE A 43 -10.10 15.63 13.84
CA ILE A 43 -8.74 15.43 14.31
C ILE A 43 -7.88 16.07 13.24
N THR A 44 -7.37 17.25 13.54
CA THR A 44 -6.54 17.97 12.59
C THR A 44 -5.29 17.14 12.37
N GLN A 45 -4.88 16.94 11.12
CA GLN A 45 -3.69 16.16 10.79
C GLN A 45 -2.42 16.65 11.52
N ALA A 46 -2.43 17.89 12.01
CA ALA A 46 -1.37 18.48 12.81
C ALA A 46 -1.16 17.76 14.17
N GLU A 47 -2.23 17.31 14.81
CA GLU A 47 -2.20 16.71 16.16
C GLU A 47 -1.88 15.21 16.13
N ILE A 48 -1.97 14.57 14.97
CA ILE A 48 -1.72 13.14 14.84
C ILE A 48 -0.22 12.89 14.88
N PRO A 49 0.33 12.11 15.84
CA PRO A 49 1.73 11.73 15.81
C PRO A 49 1.98 10.74 14.67
N SER A 50 3.17 10.80 14.09
CA SER A 50 3.70 9.72 13.26
C SER A 50 3.78 8.42 14.07
N ARG A 51 3.84 7.27 13.38
CA ARG A 51 3.91 5.99 14.07
C ARG A 51 5.21 5.82 14.86
N GLN A 52 6.32 6.38 14.34
CA GLN A 52 7.62 6.36 15.01
C GLN A 52 7.59 7.14 16.33
N GLU A 53 6.95 8.30 16.36
CA GLU A 53 6.78 9.10 17.59
C GLU A 53 5.94 8.37 18.66
N GLU A 54 4.90 7.63 18.23
CA GLU A 54 4.00 6.92 19.15
C GLU A 54 4.59 5.59 19.65
N ARG A 55 5.41 4.91 18.83
CA ARG A 55 5.96 3.58 19.12
C ARG A 55 7.45 3.51 18.77
N PRO A 56 8.32 4.16 19.56
CA PRO A 56 9.75 4.05 19.38
C PRO A 56 10.25 2.63 19.70
N GLY A 57 11.36 2.25 19.07
CA GLY A 57 11.99 0.92 19.19
C GLY A 57 11.27 -0.18 18.41
N THR A 58 10.49 0.15 17.38
CA THR A 58 9.79 -0.84 16.53
C THR A 58 10.54 -1.07 15.22
N PHE A 59 10.00 -1.91 14.32
CA PHE A 59 10.55 -2.14 12.98
C PHE A 59 10.75 -0.86 12.16
N LEU A 60 10.03 0.22 12.50
CA LEU A 60 10.17 1.55 11.89
C LEU A 60 11.53 2.20 12.15
N ASP A 61 12.20 1.85 13.25
CA ASP A 61 13.49 2.42 13.64
C ASP A 61 14.68 1.65 13.09
N LEU A 62 14.46 0.45 12.56
CA LEU A 62 15.50 -0.38 11.96
C LEU A 62 16.03 0.26 10.67
N SER A 63 17.32 0.11 10.38
CA SER A 63 17.85 0.41 9.06
C SER A 63 17.22 -0.48 7.97
N ASP A 64 17.37 -0.12 6.70
CA ASP A 64 16.86 -0.94 5.59
C ASP A 64 17.47 -2.35 5.60
N GLU A 65 18.74 -2.48 6.00
CA GLU A 65 19.42 -3.77 6.13
C GLU A 65 18.86 -4.59 7.30
N GLU A 66 18.74 -4.01 8.48
CA GLU A 66 18.20 -4.71 9.66
C GLU A 66 16.75 -5.15 9.46
N LEU A 67 15.92 -4.30 8.83
CA LEU A 67 14.55 -4.66 8.49
C LEU A 67 14.51 -5.78 7.45
N TRP A 68 15.41 -5.75 6.45
CA TRP A 68 15.52 -6.83 5.49
C TRP A 68 15.89 -8.16 6.17
N GLN A 69 16.86 -8.16 7.08
CA GLN A 69 17.22 -9.35 7.84
C GLN A 69 16.06 -9.87 8.69
N ALA A 70 15.28 -8.98 9.31
CA ALA A 70 14.06 -9.38 10.03
C ALA A 70 13.01 -10.01 9.11
N LEU A 71 12.85 -9.50 7.89
CA LEU A 71 11.92 -10.07 6.90
C LEU A 71 12.38 -11.43 6.38
N LEU A 72 13.68 -11.72 6.33
CA LEU A 72 14.14 -13.06 5.92
C LEU A 72 13.64 -14.18 6.84
N VAL A 73 13.36 -13.87 8.12
CA VAL A 73 12.76 -14.81 9.07
C VAL A 73 11.32 -15.19 8.66
N SER A 74 10.61 -14.27 8.00
CA SER A 74 9.27 -14.48 7.44
C SER A 74 9.29 -14.72 5.93
N ASP A 75 10.40 -15.22 5.38
CA ASP A 75 10.54 -15.51 3.94
C ASP A 75 10.30 -14.28 3.03
N GLY A 76 10.65 -13.09 3.53
CA GLY A 76 10.43 -11.81 2.85
C GLY A 76 8.99 -11.29 2.93
N VAL A 77 8.10 -11.95 3.69
CA VAL A 77 6.68 -11.58 3.81
C VAL A 77 6.50 -10.48 4.85
N ALA A 78 5.82 -9.41 4.45
CA ALA A 78 5.58 -8.23 5.26
C ALA A 78 4.13 -7.73 5.16
N ALA A 79 3.62 -7.19 6.27
CA ALA A 79 2.47 -6.30 6.26
C ALA A 79 2.95 -4.88 5.97
N VAL A 80 2.31 -4.23 4.99
CA VAL A 80 2.59 -2.84 4.62
C VAL A 80 1.36 -1.99 4.91
N GLY A 81 1.49 -1.11 5.90
CA GLY A 81 0.50 -0.08 6.18
C GLY A 81 0.61 1.04 5.16
N LEU A 82 -0.53 1.45 4.60
CA LEU A 82 -0.63 2.53 3.63
C LEU A 82 -1.24 3.79 4.27
N LYS A 83 -0.82 4.96 3.80
CA LYS A 83 -1.35 6.26 4.17
C LYS A 83 -1.55 7.16 2.96
N ALA A 84 -2.39 8.18 3.12
CA ALA A 84 -2.54 9.20 2.09
C ALA A 84 -1.25 10.04 1.97
N PRO A 85 -0.88 10.50 0.75
CA PRO A 85 0.23 11.45 0.60
C PRO A 85 0.03 12.69 1.48
N GLY A 86 1.08 13.11 2.18
CA GLY A 86 1.03 14.29 3.06
C GLY A 86 0.41 14.04 4.44
N THR A 87 -0.18 12.88 4.71
CA THR A 87 -0.62 12.52 6.07
C THR A 87 0.48 11.79 6.83
N LYS A 88 0.40 11.87 8.15
CA LYS A 88 1.33 11.14 9.04
C LYS A 88 0.93 9.68 9.23
N ARG A 89 -0.35 9.35 9.06
CA ARG A 89 -0.94 8.03 9.37
C ARG A 89 -2.02 7.62 8.36
N GLY A 90 -2.17 6.31 8.16
CA GLY A 90 -3.31 5.72 7.45
C GLY A 90 -4.45 5.31 8.36
N VAL A 91 -4.11 4.88 9.59
CA VAL A 91 -5.06 4.54 10.65
C VAL A 91 -4.57 5.13 11.98
N TYR A 92 -5.48 5.80 12.69
CA TYR A 92 -5.20 6.36 14.02
C TYR A 92 -6.41 6.16 14.94
N ARG A 93 -6.18 5.59 16.13
CA ARG A 93 -7.23 5.31 17.14
C ARG A 93 -8.49 4.63 16.56
N GLY A 94 -8.27 3.63 15.71
CA GLY A 94 -9.36 2.87 15.06
C GLY A 94 -10.05 3.58 13.90
N GLN A 95 -9.67 4.83 13.58
CA GLN A 95 -10.21 5.58 12.45
C GLN A 95 -9.30 5.44 11.23
N ILE A 96 -9.91 5.13 10.07
CA ILE A 96 -9.23 5.12 8.79
C ILE A 96 -9.17 6.56 8.27
N LEU A 97 -7.96 7.07 8.09
CA LEU A 97 -7.70 8.46 7.68
C LEU A 97 -7.47 8.59 6.16
N MET A 98 -7.84 7.54 5.42
CA MET A 98 -7.55 7.40 4.00
C MET A 98 -8.83 7.03 3.26
N ALA A 99 -9.19 7.78 2.23
CA ALA A 99 -10.35 7.45 1.41
C ALA A 99 -10.11 6.17 0.60
N ARG A 100 -11.17 5.39 0.32
CA ARG A 100 -11.08 4.13 -0.43
C ARG A 100 -10.37 4.29 -1.79
N GLY A 101 -10.66 5.37 -2.52
CA GLY A 101 -10.01 5.68 -3.79
C GLY A 101 -8.51 5.93 -3.66
N GLN A 102 -8.09 6.62 -2.59
CA GLN A 102 -6.67 6.82 -2.28
C GLN A 102 -6.00 5.50 -1.93
N SER A 103 -6.62 4.64 -1.13
CA SER A 103 -6.08 3.31 -0.78
C SER A 103 -5.84 2.46 -2.03
N ALA A 104 -6.80 2.44 -2.95
CA ALA A 104 -6.63 1.76 -4.24
C ALA A 104 -5.48 2.34 -5.08
N GLN A 105 -5.31 3.67 -5.09
CA GLN A 105 -4.21 4.32 -5.79
C GLN A 105 -2.85 4.01 -5.16
N ALA A 106 -2.75 4.07 -3.84
CA ALA A 106 -1.53 3.74 -3.11
C ALA A 106 -1.10 2.30 -3.34
N ARG A 107 -2.04 1.35 -3.26
CA ARG A 107 -1.77 -0.06 -3.58
C ARG A 107 -1.24 -0.23 -5.00
N ARG A 108 -1.85 0.39 -6.01
CA ARG A 108 -1.33 0.35 -7.39
C ARG A 108 0.08 0.93 -7.50
N ALA A 109 0.34 2.06 -6.84
CA ALA A 109 1.65 2.71 -6.88
C ALA A 109 2.75 1.87 -6.20
N LEU A 110 2.40 1.16 -5.13
CA LEU A 110 3.30 0.20 -4.49
C LEU A 110 3.54 -1.01 -5.39
N LEU A 111 2.49 -1.66 -5.90
CA LEU A 111 2.60 -2.87 -6.72
C LEU A 111 3.21 -2.64 -8.11
N ALA A 112 3.33 -1.38 -8.56
CA ALA A 112 4.06 -1.03 -9.77
C ALA A 112 5.58 -1.14 -9.61
N ARG A 113 6.09 -1.36 -8.39
CA ARG A 113 7.53 -1.55 -8.15
C ARG A 113 7.94 -2.99 -8.44
N GLN A 114 9.15 -3.15 -8.96
CA GLN A 114 9.73 -4.48 -9.18
C GLN A 114 10.12 -5.13 -7.84
N GLY A 115 10.11 -6.46 -7.81
CA GLY A 115 10.52 -7.24 -6.64
C GLY A 115 9.50 -7.28 -5.50
N ILE A 116 8.21 -7.11 -5.84
CA ILE A 116 7.08 -7.21 -4.92
C ILE A 116 6.06 -8.19 -5.51
N GLU A 117 5.63 -9.13 -4.69
CA GLU A 117 4.51 -10.03 -4.98
C GLU A 117 3.37 -9.72 -4.00
N LEU A 118 2.16 -9.49 -4.51
CA LEU A 118 0.97 -9.31 -3.67
C LEU A 118 0.48 -10.67 -3.16
N LEU A 119 0.34 -10.80 -1.85
CA LEU A 119 -0.21 -12.01 -1.23
C LEU A 119 -1.66 -11.81 -0.80
N LYS A 120 -1.94 -10.69 -0.13
CA LYS A 120 -3.26 -10.41 0.43
C LYS A 120 -3.55 -8.92 0.49
N VAL A 121 -4.82 -8.57 0.36
CA VAL A 121 -5.33 -7.21 0.56
C VAL A 121 -6.30 -7.26 1.73
N ASP A 122 -6.12 -6.37 2.71
CA ASP A 122 -7.13 -6.17 3.74
C ASP A 122 -8.25 -5.29 3.17
N GLU A 123 -9.51 -5.74 3.33
CA GLU A 123 -10.67 -5.02 2.79
C GLU A 123 -11.13 -3.87 3.69
N LEU A 124 -10.78 -3.92 4.97
CA LEU A 124 -11.22 -2.97 5.99
C LEU A 124 -10.13 -1.93 6.28
N LEU A 125 -8.88 -2.36 6.38
CA LEU A 125 -7.75 -1.51 6.70
C LEU A 125 -6.96 -1.14 5.44
N PRO A 126 -6.30 0.04 5.40
CA PRO A 126 -5.35 0.38 4.35
C PRO A 126 -4.04 -0.41 4.56
N LEU A 127 -4.12 -1.73 4.49
CA LEU A 127 -3.05 -2.68 4.75
C LEU A 127 -3.02 -3.72 3.63
N ILE A 128 -1.82 -4.11 3.22
CA ILE A 128 -1.60 -5.22 2.30
C ILE A 128 -0.49 -6.11 2.82
N GLU A 129 -0.56 -7.40 2.51
CA GLU A 129 0.54 -8.33 2.73
C GLU A 129 1.23 -8.58 1.38
N VAL A 130 2.55 -8.41 1.37
CA VAL A 130 3.38 -8.59 0.19
C VAL A 130 4.60 -9.40 0.53
N ARG A 131 5.18 -10.05 -0.48
CA ARG A 131 6.52 -10.63 -0.40
C ARG A 131 7.50 -9.74 -1.14
N PHE A 132 8.57 -9.37 -0.46
CA PHE A 132 9.71 -8.67 -1.05
C PHE A 132 10.74 -9.68 -1.54
N THR A 133 11.20 -9.54 -2.77
CA THR A 133 12.20 -10.45 -3.36
C THR A 133 13.64 -9.96 -3.16
N SER A 134 13.84 -8.77 -2.60
CA SER A 134 15.18 -8.19 -2.35
C SER A 134 15.14 -7.02 -1.36
N ALA A 135 16.28 -6.76 -0.71
CA ALA A 135 16.51 -5.56 0.11
C ALA A 135 16.29 -4.25 -0.67
N ALA A 136 16.64 -4.23 -1.95
CA ALA A 136 16.46 -3.05 -2.80
C ALA A 136 14.97 -2.72 -3.03
N ALA A 137 14.12 -3.74 -3.20
CA ALA A 137 12.68 -3.55 -3.32
C ALA A 137 12.06 -3.03 -2.02
N LEU A 138 12.47 -3.58 -0.86
CA LEU A 138 12.08 -3.10 0.46
C LEU A 138 12.43 -1.61 0.62
N ALA A 139 13.70 -1.25 0.38
CA ALA A 139 14.19 0.11 0.52
C ALA A 139 13.45 1.09 -0.42
N ALA A 140 13.16 0.66 -1.65
CA ALA A 140 12.40 1.46 -2.61
C ALA A 140 10.96 1.71 -2.16
N VAL A 141 10.30 0.71 -1.57
CA VAL A 141 8.93 0.84 -1.02
C VAL A 141 8.90 1.71 0.23
N ARG A 142 9.85 1.52 1.15
CA ARG A 142 9.91 2.28 2.40
C ARG A 142 10.01 3.78 2.18
N ARG A 143 10.64 4.21 1.08
CA ARG A 143 10.78 5.62 0.69
C ARG A 143 9.52 6.21 0.04
N LEU A 144 8.48 5.42 -0.21
CA LEU A 144 7.25 5.92 -0.80
C LEU A 144 6.46 6.78 0.21
N PRO A 145 5.96 7.96 -0.19
CA PRO A 145 5.23 8.84 0.72
C PRO A 145 3.86 8.27 1.17
N ILE A 146 3.44 7.18 0.53
CA ILE A 146 2.19 6.45 0.80
C ILE A 146 2.38 5.27 1.76
N VAL A 147 3.59 4.97 2.21
CA VAL A 147 3.86 3.90 3.18
C VAL A 147 3.88 4.50 4.59
N ASP A 148 3.08 3.94 5.49
CA ASP A 148 3.04 4.28 6.92
C ASP A 148 4.08 3.44 7.68
N TYR A 149 4.09 2.13 7.44
CA TYR A 149 5.05 1.20 8.05
C TYR A 149 5.17 -0.09 7.23
N ILE A 150 6.24 -0.85 7.52
CA ILE A 150 6.48 -2.19 7.01
C ILE A 150 6.91 -3.05 8.20
N GLU A 151 6.24 -4.18 8.41
CA GLU A 151 6.51 -5.09 9.53
C GLU A 151 6.50 -6.54 9.03
N PRO A 152 7.39 -7.42 9.50
CA PRO A 152 7.31 -8.85 9.21
C PRO A 152 5.96 -9.42 9.63
N VAL A 153 5.34 -10.23 8.76
CA VAL A 153 4.20 -11.05 9.19
C VAL A 153 4.76 -12.16 10.04
N MET A 154 4.41 -12.17 11.33
CA MET A 154 4.69 -13.32 12.17
C MET A 154 3.91 -14.49 11.61
N VAL A 155 4.61 -15.45 11.00
CA VAL A 155 4.02 -16.75 10.71
C VAL A 155 3.70 -17.32 12.09
N GLU A 156 2.42 -17.38 12.42
CA GLU A 156 1.96 -18.21 13.52
C GLU A 156 2.49 -19.60 13.17
N GLN A 157 3.56 -20.02 13.84
CA GLN A 157 4.07 -21.38 13.64
C GLN A 157 2.88 -22.25 13.98
N ASP A 158 2.31 -22.93 12.97
CA ASP A 158 1.27 -23.93 13.15
C ASP A 158 1.77 -24.83 14.28
N GLN A 159 1.28 -24.59 15.50
CA GLN A 159 1.56 -25.45 16.63
C GLN A 159 0.96 -26.78 16.21
N PRO A 160 1.77 -27.85 16.10
CA PRO A 160 1.27 -29.10 15.60
C PRO A 160 0.03 -29.49 16.39
N GLN A 161 -1.09 -29.71 15.71
CA GLN A 161 -2.41 -29.91 16.33
C GLN A 161 -2.44 -31.11 17.31
N TRP A 162 -1.41 -31.97 17.26
CA TRP A 162 -1.20 -33.09 18.19
C TRP A 162 -0.67 -32.69 19.58
N ALA A 163 -0.19 -31.45 19.78
CA ALA A 163 0.29 -30.97 21.08
C ALA A 163 -0.86 -30.67 22.08
N ALA A 164 -2.13 -30.79 21.66
CA ALA A 164 -3.31 -30.49 22.48
C ALA A 164 -4.02 -31.74 23.06
N THR A 165 -3.44 -32.93 22.94
CA THR A 165 -3.96 -34.15 23.59
C THR A 165 -2.96 -34.65 24.65
N GLY A 166 -3.06 -34.08 25.84
CA GLY A 166 -2.43 -34.56 27.08
C GLY A 166 -3.46 -34.66 28.18
#